data_AF-A0A1V4Z5H6-F1
#
_entry.id   AF-A0A1V4Z5H6-F1
#
_cell.length_a   1.000
_cell.length_b   1.000
_cell.length_c   1.000
_cell.angle_alpha   90.00
_cell.angle_beta   90.00
_cell.angle_gamma   90.00
#
_symmetry.space_group_name_H-M   'P 1'
#
loop_
_entity.id
_entity.type
_entity.pdbx_description
1 polymer ?
#
loop_
_entity_poly.entity_id
_entity_poly.type
_entity_poly.pdbx_seq_one_letter_code
_entity_poly.pdbx_strand_id
1 'polypeptide(L)'
;MDKKEIVRMLNEDFIHEIEASLVYVRNSFMMRDCDPSRLTEAIAVDEMRHMWWLADLITKRGGEPDMSHPPLEFGVLRHIIDEEKRHRKEFKERLAKYR
;
A
#
# COMPACT_ATOMS: atom_id res chain seq x y z
N MET A 1 -15.23 -12.63 -12.22
CA MET A 1 -14.25 -11.59 -12.58
C MET A 1 -13.28 -12.19 -13.57
N ASP A 2 -12.96 -11.46 -14.64
CA ASP A 2 -11.96 -11.94 -15.60
C ASP A 2 -10.56 -11.98 -14.96
N LYS A 3 -9.71 -12.88 -15.43
CA LYS A 3 -8.33 -13.03 -14.93
C LYS A 3 -7.55 -11.72 -15.06
N LYS A 4 -7.72 -10.98 -16.16
CA LYS A 4 -7.05 -9.69 -16.36
C LYS A 4 -7.58 -8.62 -15.40
N GLU A 5 -8.88 -8.67 -15.11
CA GLU A 5 -9.51 -7.76 -14.15
C GLU A 5 -8.98 -7.98 -12.73
N ILE A 6 -8.77 -9.24 -12.32
CA ILE A 6 -8.13 -9.58 -11.03
C ILE A 6 -6.70 -9.05 -10.98
N VAL A 7 -5.90 -9.31 -12.01
CA VAL A 7 -4.50 -8.84 -12.07
C VAL A 7 -4.43 -7.31 -12.04
N ARG A 8 -5.34 -6.62 -12.72
CA ARG A 8 -5.44 -5.15 -12.69
C ARG A 8 -5.74 -4.64 -11.29
N MET A 9 -6.73 -5.22 -10.59
CA MET A 9 -7.07 -4.83 -9.22
C MET A 9 -5.93 -5.11 -8.24
N LEU A 10 -5.24 -6.25 -8.37
CA LEU A 10 -4.09 -6.56 -7.53
C LEU A 10 -2.93 -5.58 -7.76
N ASN A 11 -2.73 -5.13 -9.00
CA ASN A 11 -1.72 -4.10 -9.30
C ASN A 11 -2.12 -2.73 -8.74
N GLU A 12 -3.40 -2.34 -8.75
CA GLU A 12 -3.85 -1.12 -8.08
C GLU A 12 -3.50 -1.16 -6.58
N ASP A 13 -3.79 -2.28 -5.92
CA ASP A 13 -3.47 -2.43 -4.49
C ASP A 13 -1.94 -2.45 -4.28
N PHE A 14 -1.17 -3.12 -5.15
CA PHE A 14 0.29 -3.18 -5.09
C PHE A 14 0.94 -1.78 -5.20
N ILE A 15 0.42 -0.91 -6.07
CA ILE A 15 0.91 0.46 -6.22
C ILE A 15 0.66 1.27 -4.94
N HIS A 16 -0.50 1.12 -4.29
CA HIS A 16 -0.74 1.78 -3.02
C HIS A 16 0.24 1.33 -1.92
N GLU A 17 0.64 0.05 -1.89
CA GLU A 17 1.66 -0.43 -0.95
C GLU A 17 3.06 0.16 -1.24
N ILE A 18 3.39 0.42 -2.52
CA ILE A 18 4.61 1.16 -2.90
C ILE A 18 4.57 2.57 -2.34
N GLU A 19 3.48 3.30 -2.57
CA GLU A 19 3.32 4.67 -2.10
C GLU A 19 3.40 4.76 -0.58
N ALA A 20 2.69 3.88 0.13
CA ALA A 20 2.72 3.79 1.59
C ALA A 20 4.14 3.51 2.09
N SER A 21 4.83 2.52 1.52
CA SER A 21 6.22 2.19 1.86
C SER A 21 7.15 3.41 1.73
N LEU A 22 7.08 4.13 0.60
CA LEU A 22 7.95 5.28 0.33
C LEU A 22 7.64 6.47 1.24
N VAL A 23 6.35 6.74 1.49
CA VAL A 23 5.91 7.82 2.38
C VAL A 23 6.33 7.53 3.82
N TYR A 24 6.11 6.31 4.32
CA TYR A 24 6.47 5.94 5.68
C TYR A 24 7.98 5.91 5.92
N VAL A 25 8.77 5.33 4.99
CA VAL A 25 10.24 5.37 5.10
C VAL A 25 10.73 6.82 5.16
N ARG A 26 10.25 7.69 4.27
CA ARG A 26 10.65 9.11 4.29
C ARG A 26 10.24 9.78 5.59
N ASN A 27 9.03 9.56 6.07
CA ASN A 27 8.54 10.20 7.29
C ASN A 27 9.35 9.76 8.51
N SER A 28 9.64 8.46 8.64
CA SER A 28 10.54 7.96 9.68
C SER A 28 11.91 8.64 9.63
N PHE A 29 12.50 8.75 8.43
CA PHE A 29 13.80 9.38 8.22
C PHE A 29 13.82 10.88 8.56
N MET A 30 12.73 11.61 8.30
CA MET A 30 12.62 13.04 8.58
C MET A 30 12.32 13.34 10.06
N MET A 31 11.81 12.35 10.80
CA MET A 31 11.55 12.48 12.23
C MET A 31 12.84 12.36 13.03
N ARG A 32 12.85 12.94 14.24
CA ARG A 32 13.94 12.68 15.20
C ARG A 32 13.88 11.21 15.62
N ASP A 33 14.99 10.64 16.08
CA ASP A 33 14.98 9.30 16.68
C ASP A 33 14.09 9.32 17.94
N CYS A 34 12.91 8.73 17.80
CA CYS A 34 11.88 8.62 18.82
C CYS A 34 10.95 7.44 18.50
N ASP A 35 10.18 6.98 19.48
CA ASP A 35 9.29 5.82 19.31
C ASP A 35 8.34 5.96 18.10
N PRO A 36 7.71 7.13 17.83
CA PRO A 36 6.92 7.32 16.62
C PRO A 36 7.69 7.14 15.31
N SER A 37 8.96 7.54 15.24
CA SER A 37 9.80 7.35 14.04
C SER A 37 10.04 5.85 13.80
N ARG A 38 10.44 5.11 14.84
CA ARG A 38 10.66 3.66 14.79
C ARG A 38 9.39 2.88 14.45
N LEU A 39 8.25 3.29 15.00
CA LEU A 39 6.95 2.72 14.65
C LEU A 39 6.61 2.98 13.17
N THR A 40 6.89 4.19 12.68
CA THR A 40 6.64 4.55 11.28
C THR A 40 7.52 3.74 10.32
N GLU A 41 8.78 3.50 10.67
CA GLU A 41 9.66 2.57 9.93
C GLU A 41 9.10 1.14 9.94
N ALA A 42 8.64 0.66 11.10
CA ALA A 42 8.08 -0.68 11.22
C ALA A 42 6.81 -0.85 10.35
N ILE A 43 5.96 0.18 10.25
CA ILE A 43 4.81 0.19 9.34
C ILE A 43 5.29 0.10 7.89
N ALA A 44 6.29 0.88 7.50
CA ALA A 44 6.84 0.82 6.14
C ALA A 44 7.35 -0.58 5.76
N VAL A 45 7.99 -1.28 6.69
CA VAL A 45 8.44 -2.68 6.50
C VAL A 45 7.25 -3.64 6.36
N ASP A 46 6.13 -3.38 7.03
CA ASP A 46 4.93 -4.20 6.88
C ASP A 46 4.24 -3.99 5.52
N GLU A 47 4.21 -2.75 5.01
CA GLU A 47 3.70 -2.51 3.65
C GLU A 47 4.58 -3.17 2.58
N MET A 48 5.92 -3.20 2.78
CA MET A 48 6.81 -3.99 1.92
C MET A 48 6.51 -5.50 1.97
N ARG A 49 6.01 -6.02 3.11
CA ARG A 49 5.54 -7.41 3.21
C ARG A 49 4.25 -7.61 2.44
N HIS A 50 3.33 -6.64 2.47
CA HIS A 50 2.11 -6.65 1.66
C HIS A 50 2.43 -6.64 0.16
N MET A 51 3.40 -5.82 -0.27
CA MET A 51 3.91 -5.84 -1.64
C MET A 51 4.36 -7.24 -2.04
N TRP A 52 5.12 -7.94 -1.19
CA TRP A 52 5.54 -9.31 -1.48
C TRP A 52 4.35 -10.27 -1.68
N TRP A 53 3.33 -10.22 -0.81
CA TRP A 53 2.13 -11.04 -0.96
C TRP A 53 1.36 -10.73 -2.25
N LEU A 54 1.21 -9.45 -2.59
CA LEU A 54 0.51 -9.02 -3.80
C LEU A 54 1.29 -9.43 -5.06
N ALA A 55 2.61 -9.27 -5.08
CA ALA A 55 3.44 -9.72 -6.19
C ALA A 55 3.35 -11.24 -6.41
N ASP A 56 3.37 -12.04 -5.34
CA ASP A 56 3.16 -13.49 -5.41
C ASP A 56 1.76 -13.84 -5.98
N LEU A 57 0.72 -13.11 -5.56
CA LEU A 57 -0.64 -13.32 -6.06
C LEU A 57 -0.80 -12.93 -7.54
N ILE A 58 -0.16 -11.84 -7.98
CA ILE A 58 -0.14 -11.36 -9.36
C ILE A 58 0.57 -12.38 -10.26
N THR A 59 1.77 -12.80 -9.87
CA THR A 59 2.61 -13.74 -10.65
C THR A 59 1.98 -15.14 -10.74
N LYS A 60 1.39 -15.66 -9.67
CA LYS A 60 0.59 -16.91 -9.70
C LYS A 60 -0.60 -16.85 -10.67
N ARG A 61 -1.08 -15.64 -10.97
CA ARG A 61 -2.11 -15.38 -11.97
C ARG A 61 -1.51 -14.98 -13.32
N GLY A 62 -0.22 -15.16 -13.56
CA GLY A 62 0.43 -14.85 -14.84
C GLY A 62 0.37 -13.38 -15.24
N GLY A 63 0.23 -12.47 -14.26
CA GLY A 63 0.46 -11.04 -14.43
C GLY A 63 1.87 -10.65 -13.98
N GLU A 64 2.25 -9.42 -14.27
CA GLU A 64 3.50 -8.80 -13.81
C GLU A 64 3.18 -7.67 -12.82
N PRO A 65 3.88 -7.59 -11.67
CA PRO A 65 3.74 -6.46 -10.75
C PRO A 65 4.27 -5.16 -11.37
N ASP A 66 3.46 -4.12 -11.32
CA ASP A 66 3.81 -2.79 -11.82
C ASP A 66 4.48 -1.97 -10.71
N MET A 67 5.74 -1.60 -10.91
CA MET A 67 6.51 -0.77 -9.98
C MET A 67 6.32 0.73 -10.22
N SER A 68 5.52 1.13 -11.21
CA SER A 68 5.23 2.53 -11.48
C SER A 68 4.23 3.08 -10.46
N HIS A 69 4.53 4.26 -9.93
CA HIS A 69 3.67 4.96 -8.99
C HIS A 69 3.54 6.43 -9.42
N PRO A 70 2.41 7.10 -9.13
CA PRO A 70 2.26 8.53 -9.39
C PRO A 70 3.17 9.35 -8.46
N PRO A 71 3.32 10.67 -8.70
CA PRO A 71 4.04 11.54 -7.78
C PRO A 71 3.53 11.40 -6.34
N LEU A 72 4.46 11.25 -5.40
CA LEU A 72 4.13 11.02 -3.99
C LEU A 72 3.66 12.31 -3.31
N GLU A 73 2.57 12.20 -2.56
CA GLU A 73 2.06 13.26 -1.70
C GLU A 73 2.50 13.03 -0.25
N PHE A 74 3.39 13.90 0.25
CA PHE A 74 3.91 13.79 1.61
C PHE A 74 3.06 14.64 2.57
N GLY A 75 1.99 14.05 3.09
CA GLY A 75 1.15 14.68 4.10
C GLY A 75 1.72 14.59 5.52
N VAL A 76 1.27 15.49 6.42
CA VAL A 76 1.45 15.32 7.87
C VAL A 76 0.69 14.09 8.39
N LEU A 77 0.98 13.63 9.61
CA LEU A 77 0.38 12.45 10.27
C LEU A 77 -1.14 12.30 10.09
N ARG A 78 -1.86 13.42 9.95
CA ARG A 78 -3.30 13.44 9.67
C ARG A 78 -3.66 12.82 8.32
N HIS A 79 -2.92 13.14 7.27
CA HIS A 79 -3.14 12.59 5.93
C HIS A 79 -2.96 11.08 5.91
N ILE A 80 -1.92 10.60 6.59
CA ILE A 80 -1.66 9.17 6.75
C ILE A 80 -2.88 8.45 7.34
N ILE A 81 -3.39 8.95 8.47
CA ILE A 81 -4.55 8.35 9.14
C ILE A 81 -5.79 8.39 8.25
N ASP A 82 -5.94 9.44 7.45
CA ASP A 82 -7.09 9.62 6.56
C ASP A 82 -6.99 8.68 5.34
N GLU A 83 -5.79 8.47 4.78
CA GLU A 83 -5.52 7.50 3.71
C GLU A 83 -5.74 6.05 4.18
N GLU A 84 -5.24 5.68 5.36
CA GLU A 84 -5.48 4.35 5.96
C GLU A 84 -6.97 4.06 6.17
N LYS A 85 -7.72 5.06 6.62
CA LYS A 85 -9.19 4.95 6.77
C LYS A 85 -9.87 4.80 5.42
N ARG A 86 -9.41 5.53 4.41
CA ARG A 86 -9.93 5.47 3.03
C ARG A 86 -9.70 4.08 2.45
N HIS A 87 -8.47 3.57 2.49
CA HIS A 87 -8.12 2.22 2.00
C HIS A 87 -8.93 1.14 2.70
N ARG A 88 -9.04 1.19 4.04
CA ARG A 88 -9.86 0.23 4.80
C ARG A 88 -11.34 0.28 4.41
N LYS A 89 -11.88 1.48 4.12
CA LYS A 89 -13.27 1.66 3.69
C LYS A 89 -13.46 1.08 2.28
N GLU A 90 -12.61 1.45 1.33
CA GLU A 90 -12.66 0.98 -0.05
C GLU A 90 -12.54 -0.55 -0.12
N PHE A 91 -11.62 -1.13 0.65
CA PHE A 91 -11.48 -2.58 0.74
C PHE A 91 -12.76 -3.26 1.27
N LYS A 92 -13.39 -2.71 2.32
CA LYS A 92 -14.65 -3.22 2.86
C LYS A 92 -15.79 -3.13 1.85
N GLU A 93 -15.89 -2.01 1.12
CA GLU A 93 -16.90 -1.82 0.08
C GLU A 93 -16.70 -2.80 -1.09
N ARG A 94 -15.44 -3.00 -1.51
CA ARG A 94 -15.07 -4.03 -2.48
C ARG A 94 -15.49 -5.41 -1.99
N LEU A 95 -15.16 -5.80 -0.75
CA LEU A 95 -15.57 -7.09 -0.18
C LEU A 95 -17.09 -7.27 -0.12
N ALA A 96 -17.83 -6.21 0.23
CA ALA A 96 -19.29 -6.25 0.30
C ALA A 96 -19.94 -6.50 -1.07
N LYS A 97 -19.31 -6.04 -2.16
CA LYS A 97 -19.76 -6.31 -3.54
C LYS A 97 -19.63 -7.79 -3.94
N TYR A 98 -18.83 -8.56 -3.21
CA TYR A 98 -18.51 -9.95 -3.52
C TYR A 98 -18.99 -10.97 -2.47
N ARG A 99 -19.83 -10.53 -1.52
CA ARG A 99 -20.62 -11.40 -0.63
C ARG A 99 -21.99 -11.66 -1.24
#